data_AF-A0A3S0CWC2-F1
#
_entry.id   AF-A0A3S0CWC2-F1
#
_cell.length_a   1.000
_cell.length_b   1.000
_cell.length_c   1.000
_cell.angle_alpha   90.00
_cell.angle_beta   90.00
_cell.angle_gamma   90.00
#
_symmetry.space_group_name_H-M   'P 1'
#
loop_
_entity.id
_entity.type
_entity.pdbx_description
1 polymer ?
#
loop_
_entity_poly.entity_id
_entity_poly.type
_entity_poly.pdbx_seq_one_letter_code
_entity_poly.pdbx_strand_id
1 'polypeptide(L)'
;MPGCGPWPEDRLLASIRRRPAALPHSPDPAIAMTTSQFLRRSLAPLGLLLITSAAQAQGAGDNPYGIASVWANSDTVTKGVLFTLIAMSAGSWYVIITKLLQQARLTAQARAAQKDFWSAGTVKAGAEKLSPKSPYRYIAEASLEATERHVGLRAKVDFADWVDLSLHRATERVQRQLTTGLSLLATVGSTSPFVGLLGTVWGIYHALTNIGIAGQASIDKVAGPVGEALIMTAIGLFVAVPAVLGYNALLRRNALVLDDVRDFSGELHSVLLGSGHDTSAESEASSHQPAGLTPALA
;
A
#
# COMPACT_ATOMS: atom_id res chain seq x y z
N MET A 1 -8.71 56.70 -31.10
CA MET A 1 -8.27 55.40 -30.56
C MET A 1 -9.11 55.09 -29.34
N PRO A 2 -9.85 53.96 -29.30
CA PRO A 2 -10.80 53.68 -28.23
C PRO A 2 -10.07 53.21 -26.97
N GLY A 3 -10.54 53.70 -25.82
CA GLY A 3 -9.91 53.55 -24.51
C GLY A 3 -10.05 52.16 -23.89
N CYS A 4 -9.02 51.75 -23.16
CA CYS A 4 -9.09 50.64 -22.21
C CYS A 4 -9.83 51.11 -20.95
N GLY A 5 -11.03 50.57 -20.72
CA GLY A 5 -11.72 50.68 -19.43
C GLY A 5 -11.17 49.66 -18.42
N PRO A 6 -11.22 49.93 -17.11
CA PRO A 6 -10.73 49.01 -16.08
C PRO A 6 -11.62 47.76 -15.95
N TRP A 7 -10.97 46.62 -15.65
CA TRP A 7 -11.55 45.28 -15.54
C TRP A 7 -12.52 45.13 -14.33
N PRO A 8 -13.43 44.13 -14.31
CA PRO A 8 -14.57 44.06 -13.39
C PRO A 8 -14.28 43.60 -11.94
N GLU A 9 -13.02 43.41 -11.53
CA GLU A 9 -12.67 42.90 -10.20
C GLU A 9 -12.93 43.92 -9.06
N ASP A 10 -12.81 45.22 -9.35
CA ASP A 10 -13.00 46.30 -8.37
C ASP A 10 -14.44 46.38 -7.83
N ARG A 11 -15.42 45.88 -8.60
CA ARG A 11 -16.84 45.88 -8.21
C ARG A 11 -17.18 44.81 -7.16
N LEU A 12 -16.43 43.70 -7.11
CA LEU A 12 -16.66 42.64 -6.13
C LEU A 12 -16.14 43.02 -4.75
N LEU A 13 -15.05 43.79 -4.68
CA LEU A 13 -14.47 44.22 -3.40
C LEU A 13 -15.25 45.35 -2.73
N ALA A 14 -16.03 46.13 -3.49
CA ALA A 14 -16.87 47.21 -2.96
C ALA A 14 -18.16 46.71 -2.27
N SER A 15 -18.68 45.54 -2.66
CA SER A 15 -19.93 44.99 -2.11
C SER A 15 -19.75 44.33 -0.73
N ILE A 16 -18.54 43.88 -0.40
CA ILE A 16 -18.24 43.23 0.89
C ILE A 16 -18.15 44.26 2.03
N ARG A 17 -17.83 45.52 1.74
CA ARG A 17 -17.53 46.54 2.77
C ARG A 17 -18.75 47.30 3.32
N ARG A 18 -19.99 46.94 2.96
CA ARG A 18 -21.23 47.63 3.39
C ARG A 18 -22.25 46.69 4.04
N ARG A 19 -21.89 45.96 5.09
CA ARG A 19 -22.88 45.40 6.02
C ARG A 19 -22.78 46.11 7.37
N PRO A 20 -23.80 46.88 7.80
CA PRO A 20 -23.80 47.50 9.12
C PRO A 20 -23.94 46.42 10.20
N ALA A 21 -23.15 46.56 11.26
CA ALA A 21 -23.12 45.68 12.42
C ALA A 21 -24.45 45.79 13.21
N ALA A 22 -25.19 44.69 13.28
CA ALA A 22 -26.34 44.56 14.17
C ALA A 22 -25.84 44.25 15.60
N LEU A 23 -26.30 45.04 16.56
CA LEU A 23 -26.03 44.90 18.00
C LEU A 23 -26.59 43.57 18.55
N PRO A 24 -25.93 42.92 19.53
CA PRO A 24 -26.41 41.67 20.10
C PRO A 24 -27.66 41.90 20.96
N HIS A 25 -28.73 41.16 20.64
CA HIS A 25 -29.96 41.14 21.41
C HIS A 25 -29.77 40.18 22.59
N SER A 26 -30.25 40.56 23.77
CA SER A 26 -30.25 39.75 24.99
C SER A 26 -30.91 38.38 24.77
N PRO A 27 -30.40 37.29 25.35
CA PRO A 27 -31.01 35.97 25.19
C PRO A 27 -32.29 35.85 26.00
N ASP A 28 -33.38 35.46 25.34
CA ASP A 28 -34.64 35.04 25.98
C ASP A 28 -34.39 33.82 26.89
N PRO A 29 -35.01 33.74 28.08
CA PRO A 29 -34.78 32.66 29.05
C PRO A 29 -35.45 31.32 28.69
N ALA A 30 -35.98 31.16 27.47
CA ALA A 30 -36.76 30.00 27.05
C ALA A 30 -35.92 28.86 26.39
N ILE A 31 -34.60 29.02 26.24
CA ILE A 31 -33.70 28.03 25.61
C ILE A 31 -32.72 27.43 26.64
N ALA A 32 -33.10 27.42 27.92
CA ALA A 32 -32.33 26.81 29.00
C ALA A 32 -32.88 25.44 29.39
N MET A 33 -33.15 24.58 28.41
CA MET A 33 -33.36 23.15 28.64
C MET A 33 -33.20 22.44 27.29
N THR A 34 -32.57 21.27 27.28
CA THR A 34 -32.40 20.35 26.13
C THR A 34 -31.02 20.36 25.45
N THR A 35 -29.93 20.44 26.21
CA THR A 35 -28.60 20.03 25.68
C THR A 35 -28.16 18.65 26.19
N SER A 36 -28.69 18.15 27.33
CA SER A 36 -28.29 16.83 27.86
C SER A 36 -29.15 15.64 27.43
N GLN A 37 -30.32 15.86 26.79
CA GLN A 37 -31.20 14.77 26.35
C GLN A 37 -30.90 14.25 24.93
N PHE A 38 -30.24 15.04 24.08
CA PHE A 38 -29.92 14.62 22.71
C PHE A 38 -28.75 13.62 22.63
N LEU A 39 -27.77 13.71 23.55
CA LEU A 39 -26.62 12.80 23.54
C LEU A 39 -26.95 11.38 24.05
N ARG A 40 -28.04 11.21 24.81
CA ARG A 40 -28.45 9.90 25.36
C ARG A 40 -29.46 9.14 24.49
N ARG A 41 -30.09 9.79 23.51
CA ARG A 41 -31.12 9.18 22.64
C ARG A 41 -30.59 8.69 21.28
N SER A 42 -29.41 9.11 20.85
CA SER A 42 -28.86 8.74 19.53
C SER A 42 -28.08 7.42 19.46
N LEU A 43 -27.89 6.71 20.57
CA LEU A 43 -27.13 5.44 20.57
C LEU A 43 -27.99 4.19 20.79
N ALA A 44 -29.28 4.33 21.09
CA ALA A 44 -30.17 3.18 21.31
C ALA A 44 -30.83 2.60 20.04
N PRO A 45 -31.17 3.35 18.96
CA PRO A 45 -31.90 2.73 17.86
C PRO A 45 -30.99 1.97 16.89
N LEU A 46 -29.68 2.26 16.86
CA LEU A 46 -28.74 1.55 15.97
C LEU A 46 -28.46 0.11 16.42
N GLY A 47 -28.36 -0.13 17.73
CA GLY A 47 -28.17 -1.49 18.26
C GLY A 47 -29.43 -2.35 18.14
N LEU A 48 -30.62 -1.74 18.30
CA LEU A 48 -31.87 -2.48 18.22
C LEU A 48 -32.29 -2.78 16.78
N LEU A 49 -32.00 -1.91 15.79
CA LEU A 49 -32.27 -2.20 14.37
C LEU A 49 -31.40 -3.34 13.81
N LEU A 50 -30.19 -3.53 14.33
CA LEU A 50 -29.29 -4.60 13.88
C LEU A 50 -29.67 -5.98 14.42
N ILE A 51 -30.39 -6.06 15.55
CA ILE A 51 -30.78 -7.34 16.16
C ILE A 51 -32.14 -7.82 15.63
N THR A 52 -33.07 -6.92 15.27
CA THR A 52 -34.34 -7.33 14.64
C THR A 52 -34.21 -7.78 13.19
N SER A 53 -33.16 -7.38 12.45
CA SER A 53 -32.96 -7.86 11.08
C SER A 53 -32.46 -9.31 11.01
N ALA A 54 -31.88 -9.84 12.09
CA ALA A 54 -31.45 -11.25 12.17
C ALA A 54 -32.62 -12.20 12.46
N ALA A 55 -33.74 -11.70 13.00
CA ALA A 55 -34.90 -12.52 13.39
C ALA A 55 -35.92 -12.74 12.25
N GLN A 56 -35.85 -12.01 11.14
CA GLN A 56 -36.73 -12.22 9.97
C GLN A 56 -36.15 -13.15 8.90
N ALA A 57 -34.99 -13.79 9.14
CA ALA A 57 -34.40 -14.77 8.24
C ALA A 57 -34.93 -16.21 8.47
N GLN A 58 -36.22 -16.37 8.77
CA GLN A 58 -36.86 -17.68 8.90
C GLN A 58 -38.11 -17.74 8.03
N GLY A 59 -37.87 -17.96 6.74
CA GLY A 59 -38.80 -18.57 5.80
C GLY A 59 -38.05 -19.69 5.09
N ALA A 60 -37.95 -20.85 5.75
CA ALA A 60 -37.50 -22.09 5.13
C ALA A 60 -38.64 -22.63 4.23
N GLY A 61 -38.97 -21.88 3.18
CA GLY A 61 -39.58 -22.40 1.98
C GLY A 61 -38.46 -22.57 0.96
N ASP A 62 -38.46 -23.68 0.24
CA ASP A 62 -37.50 -24.03 -0.80
C ASP A 62 -37.25 -22.80 -1.70
N ASN A 63 -36.12 -22.12 -1.51
CA ASN A 63 -35.93 -20.78 -2.04
C ASN A 63 -35.43 -20.93 -3.48
N PRO A 64 -36.26 -20.67 -4.51
CA PRO A 64 -35.91 -20.98 -5.90
C PRO A 64 -34.76 -20.11 -6.41
N TYR A 65 -34.36 -19.09 -5.66
CA TYR A 65 -33.22 -18.19 -5.92
C TYR A 65 -32.04 -18.40 -4.95
N GLY A 66 -32.02 -19.48 -4.19
CA GLY A 66 -30.93 -19.81 -3.28
C GLY A 66 -29.65 -20.21 -4.03
N ILE A 67 -28.49 -19.99 -3.42
CA ILE A 67 -27.17 -20.44 -3.92
C ILE A 67 -27.16 -21.93 -4.36
N ALA A 68 -28.02 -22.77 -3.76
CA ALA A 68 -28.19 -24.16 -4.15
C ALA A 68 -28.92 -24.36 -5.50
N SER A 69 -29.95 -23.55 -5.82
CA SER A 69 -30.67 -23.62 -7.10
C SER A 69 -29.83 -23.07 -8.27
N VAL A 70 -29.04 -22.03 -7.99
CA VAL A 70 -28.04 -21.49 -8.94
C VAL A 70 -27.04 -22.57 -9.32
N TRP A 71 -26.57 -23.36 -8.36
CA TRP A 71 -25.56 -24.39 -8.63
C TRP A 71 -26.10 -25.61 -9.39
N ALA A 72 -27.36 -25.98 -9.10
CA ALA A 72 -28.06 -27.09 -9.75
C ALA A 72 -28.42 -26.79 -11.23
N ASN A 73 -28.74 -25.53 -11.56
CA ASN A 73 -29.16 -25.14 -12.91
C ASN A 73 -28.12 -24.31 -13.69
N SER A 74 -26.97 -23.96 -13.10
CA SER A 74 -25.96 -23.14 -13.77
C SER A 74 -25.23 -23.89 -14.89
N ASP A 75 -25.09 -23.19 -16.02
CA ASP A 75 -24.20 -23.51 -17.12
C ASP A 75 -22.74 -23.66 -16.68
N THR A 76 -21.97 -24.47 -17.42
CA THR A 76 -20.53 -24.67 -17.21
C THR A 76 -19.72 -23.37 -17.26
N VAL A 77 -20.11 -22.43 -18.14
CA VAL A 77 -19.47 -21.11 -18.26
C VAL A 77 -19.66 -20.28 -16.99
N THR A 78 -20.88 -20.23 -16.46
CA THR A 78 -21.21 -19.53 -15.20
C THR A 78 -20.37 -20.07 -14.03
N LYS A 79 -20.26 -21.40 -13.92
CA LYS A 79 -19.40 -22.05 -12.90
C LYS A 79 -17.92 -21.68 -13.08
N GLY A 80 -17.43 -21.63 -14.32
CA GLY A 80 -16.06 -21.22 -14.63
C GLY A 80 -15.76 -19.77 -14.26
N VAL A 81 -16.67 -18.84 -14.54
CA VAL A 81 -16.56 -17.43 -14.15
C VAL A 81 -16.52 -17.30 -12.62
N LEU A 82 -17.42 -17.99 -11.91
CA LEU A 82 -17.48 -17.96 -10.45
C LEU A 82 -16.20 -18.52 -9.82
N PHE A 83 -15.72 -19.66 -10.31
CA PHE A 83 -14.46 -20.26 -9.86
C PHE A 83 -13.27 -19.32 -10.06
N THR A 84 -13.21 -18.65 -11.22
CA THR A 84 -12.17 -17.66 -11.53
C THR A 84 -12.21 -16.49 -10.54
N LEU A 85 -13.39 -15.94 -10.25
CA LEU A 85 -13.55 -14.85 -9.26
C LEU A 85 -13.11 -15.27 -7.86
N ILE A 86 -13.46 -16.49 -7.44
CA ILE A 86 -13.05 -17.05 -6.15
C ILE A 86 -11.52 -17.20 -6.08
N ALA A 87 -10.89 -17.73 -7.14
CA ALA A 87 -9.44 -17.88 -7.20
C ALA A 87 -8.72 -16.52 -7.16
N MET A 88 -9.23 -15.52 -7.88
CA MET A 88 -8.72 -14.14 -7.84
C MET A 88 -8.85 -13.52 -6.44
N SER A 89 -9.97 -13.76 -5.74
CA SER A 89 -10.20 -13.28 -4.37
C SER A 89 -9.26 -13.95 -3.36
N ALA A 90 -9.11 -15.27 -3.43
CA ALA A 90 -8.19 -16.00 -2.56
C ALA A 90 -6.74 -15.54 -2.78
N GLY A 91 -6.33 -15.35 -4.05
CA GLY A 91 -5.01 -14.83 -4.41
C GLY A 91 -4.75 -13.42 -3.89
N SER A 92 -5.74 -12.52 -3.97
CA SER A 92 -5.60 -11.16 -3.45
C SER A 92 -5.43 -11.15 -1.93
N TRP A 93 -6.26 -11.88 -1.19
CA TRP A 93 -6.16 -12.00 0.26
C TRP A 93 -4.85 -12.64 0.71
N TYR A 94 -4.39 -13.69 0.03
CA TYR A 94 -3.09 -14.31 0.31
C TYR A 94 -1.94 -13.31 0.21
N VAL A 95 -1.88 -12.53 -0.87
CA VAL A 95 -0.83 -11.51 -1.04
C VAL A 95 -0.97 -10.38 -0.02
N ILE A 96 -2.19 -9.93 0.28
CA ILE A 96 -2.43 -8.88 1.29
C ILE A 96 -1.87 -9.33 2.65
N ILE A 97 -2.25 -10.50 3.13
CA ILE A 97 -1.85 -10.99 4.46
C ILE A 97 -0.33 -11.21 4.52
N THR A 98 0.23 -11.93 3.54
CA THR A 98 1.67 -12.23 3.51
C THR A 98 2.52 -10.96 3.46
N LYS A 99 2.12 -9.96 2.65
CA LYS A 99 2.84 -8.69 2.54
C LYS A 99 2.70 -7.82 3.77
N LEU A 100 1.53 -7.79 4.42
CA LEU A 100 1.35 -7.06 5.67
C LEU A 100 2.25 -7.63 6.78
N LEU A 101 2.35 -8.96 6.89
CA LEU A 101 3.24 -9.61 7.84
C LEU A 101 4.72 -9.38 7.50
N GLN A 102 5.07 -9.42 6.21
CA GLN A 102 6.43 -9.11 5.75
C GLN A 102 6.82 -7.68 6.11
N GLN A 103 5.95 -6.69 5.82
CA GLN A 103 6.21 -5.29 6.13
C GLN A 103 6.32 -5.04 7.64
N ALA A 104 5.44 -5.63 8.45
CA ALA A 104 5.53 -5.52 9.91
C ALA A 104 6.88 -6.03 10.46
N ARG A 105 7.39 -7.14 9.89
CA ARG A 105 8.72 -7.67 10.22
C ARG A 105 9.84 -6.73 9.76
N LEU A 106 9.73 -6.13 8.58
CA LEU A 106 10.73 -5.18 8.07
C LEU A 106 10.82 -3.92 8.93
N THR A 107 9.69 -3.37 9.37
CA THR A 107 9.68 -2.23 10.29
C THR A 107 10.29 -2.58 11.65
N ALA A 108 10.06 -3.80 12.15
CA ALA A 108 10.71 -4.27 13.37
C ALA A 108 12.24 -4.41 13.18
N GLN A 109 12.67 -4.90 12.02
CA GLN A 109 14.09 -5.00 11.66
C GLN A 109 14.75 -3.63 11.47
N ALA A 110 14.02 -2.63 10.98
CA ALA A 110 14.50 -1.25 10.89
C ALA A 110 14.87 -0.70 12.26
N ARG A 111 13.99 -0.90 13.24
CA ARG A 111 14.24 -0.50 14.64
C ARG A 111 15.41 -1.26 15.26
N ALA A 112 15.52 -2.56 14.96
CA ALA A 112 16.66 -3.37 15.41
C ALA A 112 17.97 -2.91 14.78
N ALA A 113 17.97 -2.58 13.48
CA ALA A 113 19.12 -1.98 12.82
C ALA A 113 19.52 -0.68 13.53
N GLN A 114 18.57 0.24 13.75
CA GLN A 114 18.89 1.51 14.39
C GLN A 114 19.50 1.36 15.80
N LYS A 115 19.05 0.36 16.56
CA LYS A 115 19.54 0.12 17.93
C LYS A 115 20.83 -0.69 17.96
N ASP A 116 20.83 -1.84 17.30
CA ASP A 116 21.86 -2.87 17.47
C ASP A 116 23.03 -2.67 16.49
N PHE A 117 22.77 -2.20 15.26
CA PHE A 117 23.81 -1.90 14.27
C PHE A 117 24.68 -0.72 14.70
N TRP A 118 24.05 0.44 14.98
CA TRP A 118 24.77 1.67 15.31
C TRP A 118 25.41 1.65 16.70
N SER A 119 25.04 0.69 17.56
CA SER A 119 25.76 0.43 18.82
C SER A 119 27.07 -0.35 18.62
N ALA A 120 27.32 -0.91 17.43
CA ALA A 120 28.53 -1.66 17.14
C ALA A 120 29.67 -0.74 16.70
N GLY A 121 30.90 -1.07 17.12
CA GLY A 121 32.08 -0.27 16.77
C GLY A 121 32.56 -0.41 15.32
N THR A 122 32.04 -1.39 14.55
CA THR A 122 32.38 -1.58 13.14
C THR A 122 31.17 -2.06 12.33
N VAL A 123 31.15 -1.76 11.03
CA VAL A 123 30.10 -2.19 10.08
C VAL A 123 29.94 -3.72 10.08
N LYS A 124 31.05 -4.46 10.14
CA LYS A 124 31.04 -5.93 10.18
C LYS A 124 30.38 -6.48 11.45
N ALA A 125 30.77 -5.98 12.62
CA ALA A 125 30.17 -6.38 13.89
C ALA A 125 28.69 -5.98 13.97
N GLY A 126 28.33 -4.83 13.38
CA GLY A 126 26.94 -4.40 13.22
C GLY A 126 26.15 -5.40 12.36
N ALA A 127 26.64 -5.75 11.17
CA ALA A 127 25.96 -6.67 10.25
C ALA A 127 25.70 -8.06 10.86
N GLU A 128 26.65 -8.58 11.66
CA GLU A 128 26.51 -9.87 12.34
C GLU A 128 25.42 -9.90 13.41
N LYS A 129 25.12 -8.77 14.06
CA LYS A 129 24.01 -8.64 15.03
C LYS A 129 22.63 -8.67 14.36
N LEU A 130 22.55 -8.45 13.04
CA LEU A 130 21.28 -8.45 12.33
C LEU A 130 20.88 -9.85 11.85
N SER A 131 19.57 -10.04 11.70
CA SER A 131 19.01 -11.27 11.14
C SER A 131 19.53 -11.53 9.72
N PRO A 132 19.92 -12.77 9.37
CA PRO A 132 20.38 -13.15 8.02
C PRO A 132 19.40 -12.79 6.88
N LYS A 133 18.11 -12.69 7.18
CA LYS A 133 17.07 -12.38 6.18
C LYS A 133 16.72 -10.89 6.11
N SER A 134 17.45 -10.04 6.83
CA SER A 134 17.14 -8.61 6.90
C SER A 134 17.73 -7.86 5.70
N PRO A 135 16.97 -6.95 5.05
CA PRO A 135 17.51 -6.12 3.99
C PRO A 135 18.62 -5.19 4.49
N TYR A 136 18.57 -4.76 5.75
CA TYR A 136 19.62 -3.95 6.37
C TYR A 136 20.96 -4.69 6.45
N ARG A 137 20.93 -5.98 6.82
CA ARG A 137 22.11 -6.84 6.81
C ARG A 137 22.66 -7.03 5.41
N TYR A 138 21.77 -7.31 4.46
CA TYR A 138 22.15 -7.46 3.05
C TYR A 138 22.85 -6.21 2.50
N ILE A 139 22.39 -5.01 2.87
CA ILE A 139 23.02 -3.74 2.46
C ILE A 139 24.38 -3.56 3.14
N ALA A 140 24.49 -3.84 4.44
CA ALA A 140 25.77 -3.77 5.15
C ALA A 140 26.81 -4.77 4.63
N GLU A 141 26.39 -5.99 4.29
CA GLU A 141 27.28 -6.98 3.66
C GLU A 141 27.68 -6.55 2.25
N ALA A 142 26.75 -5.99 1.47
CA ALA A 142 27.05 -5.45 0.14
C ALA A 142 28.04 -4.28 0.19
N SER A 143 27.99 -3.44 1.23
CA SER A 143 28.93 -2.34 1.40
C SER A 143 30.33 -2.82 1.78
N LEU A 144 30.44 -3.81 2.67
CA LEU A 144 31.72 -4.46 3.01
C LEU A 144 32.36 -5.13 1.79
N GLU A 145 31.54 -5.88 1.03
CA GLU A 145 31.97 -6.52 -0.21
C GLU A 145 32.41 -5.48 -1.26
N ALA A 146 31.77 -4.31 -1.30
CA ALA A 146 32.15 -3.21 -2.18
C ALA A 146 33.51 -2.61 -1.82
N THR A 147 33.81 -2.47 -0.52
CA THR A 147 35.12 -2.01 -0.03
C THR A 147 36.21 -3.01 -0.37
N GLU A 148 36.00 -4.30 -0.14
CA GLU A 148 36.99 -5.35 -0.46
C GLU A 148 37.23 -5.50 -1.97
N ARG A 149 36.19 -5.30 -2.80
CA ARG A 149 36.26 -5.45 -4.26
C ARG A 149 36.68 -4.19 -5.01
N HIS A 150 37.05 -3.12 -4.32
CA HIS A 150 37.56 -1.91 -4.94
C HIS A 150 39.01 -2.06 -5.42
N VAL A 151 39.22 -3.02 -6.33
CA VAL A 151 40.53 -3.39 -6.87
C VAL A 151 40.47 -3.56 -8.39
N GLY A 152 41.62 -3.47 -9.06
CA GLY A 152 41.74 -3.66 -10.51
C GLY A 152 41.05 -2.56 -11.31
N LEU A 153 40.26 -2.92 -12.34
CA LEU A 153 39.56 -1.95 -13.19
C LEU A 153 38.58 -1.05 -12.40
N ARG A 154 38.11 -1.50 -11.23
CA ARG A 154 37.19 -0.75 -10.36
C ARG A 154 37.89 0.36 -9.59
N ALA A 155 39.20 0.23 -9.35
CA ALA A 155 40.03 1.25 -8.69
C ALA A 155 40.29 2.49 -9.58
N LYS A 156 39.82 2.49 -10.83
CA LYS A 156 39.83 3.67 -11.70
C LYS A 156 38.69 4.64 -11.41
N VAL A 157 37.65 4.18 -10.71
CA VAL A 157 36.54 5.00 -10.23
C VAL A 157 36.90 5.42 -8.81
N ASP A 158 36.52 6.64 -8.42
CA ASP A 158 36.72 7.09 -7.05
C ASP A 158 36.03 6.14 -6.05
N PHE A 159 36.63 5.95 -4.88
CA PHE A 159 36.08 5.05 -3.86
C PHE A 159 34.67 5.46 -3.43
N ALA A 160 34.42 6.78 -3.27
CA ALA A 160 33.13 7.29 -2.85
C ALA A 160 32.02 6.98 -3.86
N ASP A 161 32.31 7.21 -5.14
CA ASP A 161 31.40 6.92 -6.25
C ASP A 161 31.14 5.41 -6.40
N TRP A 162 32.18 4.59 -6.21
CA TRP A 162 32.05 3.14 -6.29
C TRP A 162 31.16 2.57 -5.17
N VAL A 163 31.36 3.03 -3.94
CA VAL A 163 30.56 2.60 -2.78
C VAL A 163 29.13 3.09 -2.92
N ASP A 164 28.90 4.35 -3.30
CA ASP A 164 27.55 4.87 -3.55
C ASP A 164 26.79 4.01 -4.58
N LEU A 165 27.42 3.73 -5.72
CA LEU A 165 26.83 2.90 -6.76
C LEU A 165 26.53 1.46 -6.26
N SER A 166 27.38 0.91 -5.39
CA SER A 166 27.17 -0.42 -4.81
C SER A 166 25.96 -0.47 -3.87
N LEU A 167 25.84 0.55 -3.01
CA LEU A 167 24.75 0.73 -2.06
C LEU A 167 23.43 1.02 -2.79
N HIS A 168 23.47 1.84 -3.83
CA HIS A 168 22.33 2.10 -4.70
C HIS A 168 21.80 0.80 -5.33
N ARG A 169 22.67 -0.04 -5.91
CA ARG A 169 22.29 -1.35 -6.46
C ARG A 169 21.71 -2.30 -5.41
N ALA A 170 22.25 -2.27 -4.18
CA ALA A 170 21.74 -3.06 -3.08
C ALA A 170 20.32 -2.61 -2.69
N THR A 171 20.11 -1.31 -2.55
CA THR A 171 18.81 -0.68 -2.27
C THR A 171 17.77 -0.96 -3.35
N GLU A 172 18.13 -0.86 -4.63
CA GLU A 172 17.23 -1.24 -5.73
C GLU A 172 16.82 -2.71 -5.68
N ARG A 173 17.73 -3.61 -5.26
CA ARG A 173 17.39 -5.04 -5.12
C ARG A 173 16.35 -5.23 -4.02
N VAL A 174 16.47 -4.52 -2.91
CA VAL A 174 15.44 -4.51 -1.84
C VAL A 174 14.13 -3.94 -2.37
N GLN A 175 14.15 -2.82 -3.12
CA GLN A 175 12.96 -2.23 -3.74
C GLN A 175 12.22 -3.24 -4.64
N ARG A 176 12.93 -3.98 -5.50
CA ARG A 176 12.32 -5.02 -6.37
C ARG A 176 11.66 -6.14 -5.57
N GLN A 177 12.23 -6.52 -4.42
CA GLN A 177 11.62 -7.54 -3.55
C GLN A 177 10.34 -7.02 -2.87
N LEU A 178 10.29 -5.74 -2.51
CA LEU A 178 9.09 -5.12 -1.90
C LEU A 178 7.91 -5.09 -2.88
N THR A 179 8.17 -4.78 -4.17
CA THR A 179 7.13 -4.67 -5.20
C THR A 179 6.64 -6.01 -5.75
N THR A 180 7.35 -7.10 -5.48
CA THR A 180 6.95 -8.45 -5.94
C THR A 180 5.56 -8.81 -5.41
N GLY A 181 4.65 -9.26 -6.29
CA GLY A 181 3.29 -9.66 -5.93
C GLY A 181 2.24 -8.53 -5.96
N LEU A 182 2.64 -7.25 -5.98
CA LEU A 182 1.69 -6.13 -6.15
C LEU A 182 1.02 -6.15 -7.52
N SER A 183 1.70 -6.68 -8.55
CA SER A 183 1.13 -6.85 -9.89
C SER A 183 -0.13 -7.70 -9.88
N LEU A 184 -0.18 -8.77 -9.06
CA LEU A 184 -1.37 -9.61 -8.95
C LEU A 184 -2.57 -8.82 -8.43
N LEU A 185 -2.40 -8.01 -7.38
CA LEU A 185 -3.48 -7.18 -6.85
C LEU A 185 -3.93 -6.13 -7.86
N ALA A 186 -2.99 -5.51 -8.58
CA ALA A 186 -3.32 -4.54 -9.62
C ALA A 186 -4.14 -5.19 -10.74
N THR A 187 -3.73 -6.37 -11.21
CA THR A 187 -4.46 -7.12 -12.24
C THR A 187 -5.82 -7.58 -11.72
N VAL A 188 -5.91 -8.15 -10.52
CA VAL A 188 -7.19 -8.60 -9.95
C VAL A 188 -8.15 -7.44 -9.77
N GLY A 189 -7.66 -6.31 -9.25
CA GLY A 189 -8.45 -5.09 -9.04
C GLY A 189 -9.00 -4.50 -10.33
N SER A 190 -8.26 -4.55 -11.44
CA SER A 190 -8.71 -4.02 -12.73
C SER A 190 -9.53 -5.01 -13.55
N THR A 191 -9.28 -6.32 -13.44
CA THR A 191 -9.89 -7.33 -14.31
C THR A 191 -11.13 -7.99 -13.72
N SER A 192 -11.24 -8.13 -12.39
CA SER A 192 -12.38 -8.83 -11.75
C SER A 192 -13.76 -8.20 -12.03
N PRO A 193 -13.94 -6.87 -12.17
CA PRO A 193 -15.23 -6.31 -12.57
C PRO A 193 -15.66 -6.77 -13.96
N PHE A 194 -14.71 -6.91 -14.90
CA PHE A 194 -14.99 -7.38 -16.26
C PHE A 194 -15.29 -8.88 -16.29
N VAL A 195 -14.65 -9.66 -15.43
CA VAL A 195 -15.01 -11.08 -15.25
C VAL A 195 -16.44 -11.23 -14.70
N GLY A 196 -16.84 -10.38 -13.76
CA GLY A 196 -18.23 -10.31 -13.28
C GLY A 196 -19.21 -9.92 -14.39
N LEU A 197 -18.87 -8.88 -15.16
CA LEU A 197 -19.65 -8.44 -16.32
C LEU A 197 -19.82 -9.55 -17.37
N LEU A 198 -18.77 -10.33 -17.66
CA LEU A 198 -18.84 -11.49 -18.55
C LEU A 198 -19.90 -12.49 -18.07
N GLY A 199 -19.94 -12.76 -16.76
CA GLY A 199 -20.96 -13.63 -16.16
C GLY A 199 -22.38 -13.15 -16.41
N THR A 200 -22.60 -11.83 -16.42
CA THR A 200 -23.94 -11.28 -16.60
C THR A 200 -24.40 -11.29 -18.05
N VAL A 201 -23.48 -10.96 -18.96
CA VAL A 201 -23.72 -11.07 -20.41
C VAL A 201 -24.06 -12.51 -20.77
N TRP A 202 -23.32 -13.48 -20.23
CA TRP A 202 -23.60 -14.90 -20.45
C TRP A 202 -24.94 -15.32 -19.87
N GLY A 203 -25.25 -14.93 -18.63
CA GLY A 203 -26.51 -15.28 -17.97
C GLY A 203 -27.73 -14.75 -18.72
N ILE A 204 -27.69 -13.49 -19.15
CA ILE A 204 -28.77 -12.88 -19.96
C ILE A 204 -28.88 -13.54 -21.33
N TYR A 205 -27.74 -13.84 -21.98
CA TYR A 205 -27.74 -14.57 -23.26
C TYR A 205 -28.43 -15.93 -23.15
N HIS A 206 -28.11 -16.71 -22.11
CA HIS A 206 -28.71 -18.03 -21.90
C HIS A 206 -30.22 -17.90 -21.60
N ALA A 207 -30.61 -16.90 -20.80
CA ALA A 207 -32.01 -16.62 -20.51
C ALA A 207 -32.83 -16.33 -21.77
N LEU A 208 -32.34 -15.43 -22.62
CA LEU A 208 -33.00 -15.07 -23.88
C LEU A 208 -33.07 -16.24 -24.86
N THR A 209 -32.01 -17.05 -24.93
CA THR A 209 -32.00 -18.28 -25.76
C THR A 209 -33.09 -19.26 -25.32
N ASN A 210 -33.26 -19.45 -24.01
CA ASN A 210 -34.28 -20.36 -23.46
C ASN A 210 -35.71 -19.88 -23.75
N ILE A 211 -35.97 -18.57 -23.70
CA ILE A 211 -37.27 -18.00 -24.11
C ILE A 211 -37.51 -18.22 -25.61
N GLY A 212 -36.47 -17.99 -26.43
CA GLY A 212 -36.54 -18.16 -27.88
C GLY A 212 -36.90 -19.59 -28.28
N ILE A 213 -36.34 -20.59 -27.59
CA ILE A 213 -36.66 -22.01 -27.80
C ILE A 213 -38.07 -22.34 -27.29
N ALA A 214 -38.47 -21.79 -26.14
CA ALA A 214 -39.78 -22.07 -25.54
C ALA A 214 -40.96 -21.39 -26.27
N GLY A 215 -40.72 -20.37 -27.09
CA GLY A 215 -41.74 -19.66 -27.88
C GLY A 215 -42.73 -18.83 -27.06
N GLN A 216 -42.62 -18.81 -25.73
CA GLN A 216 -43.46 -18.02 -24.83
C GLN A 216 -42.59 -17.25 -23.84
N ALA A 217 -42.73 -15.92 -23.86
CA ALA A 217 -42.14 -15.05 -22.84
C ALA A 217 -43.07 -14.99 -21.62
N SER A 218 -42.59 -15.47 -20.47
CA SER A 218 -43.21 -15.24 -19.16
C SER A 218 -42.18 -14.65 -18.21
N ILE A 219 -42.61 -13.72 -17.36
CA ILE A 219 -41.77 -13.06 -16.33
C ILE A 219 -41.09 -14.10 -15.43
N ASP A 220 -41.80 -15.18 -15.09
CA ASP A 220 -41.27 -16.23 -14.23
C ASP A 220 -40.06 -16.95 -14.84
N LYS A 221 -39.97 -16.99 -16.18
CA LYS A 221 -38.84 -17.62 -16.90
C LYS A 221 -37.63 -16.71 -17.06
N VAL A 222 -37.78 -15.39 -16.91
CA VAL A 222 -36.67 -14.42 -17.01
C VAL A 222 -36.16 -13.94 -15.67
N ALA A 223 -37.01 -13.86 -14.65
CA ALA A 223 -36.65 -13.26 -13.37
C ALA A 223 -35.48 -13.97 -12.68
N GLY A 224 -35.44 -15.31 -12.71
CA GLY A 224 -34.35 -16.11 -12.11
C GLY A 224 -33.01 -15.88 -12.79
N PRO A 225 -32.85 -16.21 -14.09
CA PRO A 225 -31.59 -16.06 -14.80
C PRO A 225 -31.03 -14.63 -14.80
N VAL A 226 -31.90 -13.63 -14.87
CA VAL A 226 -31.49 -12.22 -14.79
C VAL A 226 -30.98 -11.86 -13.39
N GLY A 227 -31.62 -12.36 -12.33
CA GLY A 227 -31.15 -12.20 -10.95
C GLY A 227 -29.78 -12.84 -10.72
N GLU A 228 -29.57 -14.07 -11.21
CA GLU A 228 -28.29 -14.77 -11.14
C GLU A 228 -27.17 -14.01 -11.85
N ALA A 229 -27.46 -13.47 -13.04
CA ALA A 229 -26.56 -12.59 -13.75
C ALA A 229 -26.16 -11.37 -12.90
N LEU A 230 -27.12 -10.65 -12.30
CA LEU A 230 -26.78 -9.47 -11.49
C LEU A 230 -25.89 -9.78 -10.28
N ILE A 231 -26.07 -10.94 -9.64
CA ILE A 231 -25.23 -11.38 -8.53
C ILE A 231 -23.77 -11.56 -8.98
N MET A 232 -23.53 -12.02 -10.21
CA MET A 232 -22.16 -12.20 -10.74
C MET A 232 -21.38 -10.88 -10.85
N THR A 233 -22.01 -9.79 -11.28
CA THR A 233 -21.37 -8.45 -11.24
C THR A 233 -21.08 -8.02 -9.81
N ALA A 234 -22.03 -8.24 -8.90
CA ALA A 234 -21.84 -7.87 -7.50
C ALA A 234 -20.64 -8.61 -6.88
N ILE A 235 -20.47 -9.90 -7.18
CA ILE A 235 -19.29 -10.68 -6.78
C ILE A 235 -18.01 -10.11 -7.43
N GLY A 236 -18.03 -9.79 -8.72
CA GLY A 236 -16.89 -9.18 -9.40
C GLY A 236 -16.40 -7.89 -8.73
N LEU A 237 -17.34 -7.01 -8.36
CA LEU A 237 -17.03 -5.79 -7.61
C LEU A 237 -16.55 -6.07 -6.19
N PHE A 238 -17.16 -7.05 -5.50
CA PHE A 238 -16.74 -7.47 -4.17
C PHE A 238 -15.31 -8.00 -4.14
N VAL A 239 -14.86 -8.67 -5.22
CA VAL A 239 -13.46 -9.10 -5.38
C VAL A 239 -12.54 -7.93 -5.70
N ALA A 240 -12.98 -6.99 -6.53
CA ALA A 240 -12.18 -5.84 -6.99
C ALA A 240 -11.83 -4.87 -5.87
N VAL A 241 -12.81 -4.48 -5.04
CA VAL A 241 -12.65 -3.41 -4.05
C VAL A 241 -11.52 -3.71 -3.03
N PRO A 242 -11.48 -4.87 -2.36
CA PRO A 242 -10.39 -5.20 -1.44
C PRO A 242 -9.03 -5.29 -2.13
N ALA A 243 -8.98 -5.78 -3.38
CA ALA A 243 -7.74 -5.90 -4.13
C ALA A 243 -7.12 -4.52 -4.44
N VAL A 244 -7.94 -3.56 -4.89
CA VAL A 244 -7.49 -2.18 -5.16
C VAL A 244 -7.07 -1.47 -3.89
N LEU A 245 -7.85 -1.59 -2.81
CA LEU A 245 -7.50 -0.99 -1.51
C LEU A 245 -6.20 -1.59 -0.95
N GLY A 246 -6.05 -2.91 -1.04
CA GLY A 246 -4.84 -3.62 -0.65
C GLY A 246 -3.62 -3.17 -1.46
N TYR A 247 -3.76 -3.02 -2.77
CA TYR A 247 -2.67 -2.54 -3.65
C TYR A 247 -2.20 -1.16 -3.22
N ASN A 248 -3.12 -0.21 -3.06
CA ASN A 248 -2.79 1.17 -2.69
C ASN A 248 -2.16 1.25 -1.29
N ALA A 249 -2.70 0.50 -0.33
CA ALA A 249 -2.17 0.46 1.03
C ALA A 249 -0.76 -0.14 1.08
N LEU A 250 -0.53 -1.26 0.39
CA LEU A 250 0.78 -1.90 0.32
C LEU A 250 1.81 -1.06 -0.43
N LEU A 251 1.40 -0.36 -1.49
CA LEU A 251 2.26 0.55 -2.25
C LEU A 251 2.77 1.69 -1.36
N ARG A 252 1.88 2.34 -0.61
CA ARG A 252 2.26 3.39 0.35
C ARG A 252 3.20 2.86 1.43
N ARG A 253 2.92 1.67 1.98
CA ARG A 253 3.77 1.06 3.02
C ARG A 253 5.15 0.68 2.47
N ASN A 254 5.24 0.22 1.23
CA ASN A 254 6.51 -0.07 0.58
C ASN A 254 7.38 1.18 0.41
N ALA A 255 6.78 2.33 0.11
CA ALA A 255 7.51 3.59 0.05
C ALA A 255 8.15 3.94 1.39
N LEU A 256 7.38 3.87 2.49
CA LEU A 256 7.89 4.15 3.83
C LEU A 256 9.05 3.22 4.23
N VAL A 257 8.92 1.91 3.97
CA VAL A 257 10.00 0.95 4.27
C VAL A 257 11.22 1.18 3.39
N LEU A 258 11.03 1.62 2.14
CA LEU A 258 12.14 1.94 1.25
C LEU A 258 12.89 3.20 1.67
N ASP A 259 12.18 4.19 2.22
CA ASP A 259 12.79 5.40 2.76
C ASP A 259 13.68 5.04 3.97
N ASP A 260 13.21 4.22 4.92
CA ASP A 260 14.04 3.72 6.05
C ASP A 260 15.32 3.01 5.54
N VAL A 261 15.19 2.22 4.46
CA VAL A 261 16.31 1.50 3.85
C VAL A 261 17.31 2.45 3.18
N ARG A 262 16.82 3.51 2.53
CA ARG A 262 17.65 4.54 1.88
C ARG A 262 18.39 5.37 2.91
N ASP A 263 17.73 5.75 4.00
CA ASP A 263 18.34 6.49 5.10
C ASP A 263 19.51 5.67 5.70
N PHE A 264 19.26 4.40 6.01
CA PHE A 264 20.32 3.49 6.48
C PHE A 264 21.49 3.36 5.48
N SER A 265 21.18 3.27 4.18
CA SER A 265 22.19 3.23 3.12
C SER A 265 23.02 4.51 3.05
N GLY A 266 22.40 5.68 3.22
CA GLY A 266 23.10 6.97 3.23
C GLY A 266 23.98 7.14 4.47
N GLU A 267 23.50 6.73 5.64
CA GLU A 267 24.30 6.72 6.87
C GLU A 267 25.53 5.80 6.72
N LEU A 268 25.35 4.59 6.16
CA LEU A 268 26.45 3.67 5.84
C LEU A 268 27.49 4.29 4.91
N HIS A 269 27.05 4.97 3.85
CA HIS A 269 27.95 5.65 2.92
C HIS A 269 28.81 6.69 3.65
N SER A 270 28.21 7.53 4.49
CA SER A 270 28.95 8.55 5.25
C SER A 270 29.95 7.96 6.24
N VAL A 271 29.60 6.86 6.92
CA VAL A 271 30.52 6.16 7.84
C VAL A 271 31.69 5.52 7.10
N LEU A 272 31.44 4.91 5.93
CA LEU A 272 32.50 4.31 5.13
C LEU A 272 33.49 5.35 4.59
N LEU A 273 32.98 6.51 4.16
CA LEU A 273 33.82 7.64 3.75
C LEU A 273 34.63 8.21 4.91
N GLY A 274 34.02 8.36 6.09
CA GLY A 274 34.73 8.78 7.30
C GLY A 274 35.87 7.81 7.66
N SER A 275 35.62 6.50 7.61
CA SER A 275 36.63 5.48 7.90
C SER A 275 37.76 5.36 6.86
N GLY A 276 37.52 5.79 5.61
CA GLY A 276 38.54 5.79 4.57
C GLY A 276 39.62 6.86 4.77
N HIS A 277 39.30 7.96 5.45
CA HIS A 277 40.25 9.03 5.76
C HIS A 277 41.24 8.65 6.86
N ASP A 278 40.82 7.92 7.89
CA ASP A 278 41.70 7.51 9.00
C ASP A 278 42.83 6.59 8.51
N THR A 279 42.54 5.71 7.55
CA THR A 279 43.53 4.80 6.96
C THR A 279 44.60 5.54 6.14
N SER A 280 44.26 6.69 5.57
CA SER A 280 45.17 7.50 4.74
C SER A 280 46.12 8.34 5.61
N ALA A 281 45.64 8.88 6.73
CA ALA A 281 46.45 9.66 7.67
C ALA A 281 47.54 8.82 8.38
N GLU A 282 47.24 7.55 8.68
CA GLU A 282 48.17 6.64 9.33
C GLU A 282 49.30 6.16 8.37
N SER A 283 49.00 6.09 7.07
CA SER A 283 50.00 5.84 6.02
C SER A 283 50.94 7.02 5.80
N GLU A 284 50.50 8.27 6.00
CA GLU A 284 51.35 9.46 5.93
C GLU A 284 52.22 9.61 7.19
N ALA A 285 51.67 9.33 8.38
CA ALA A 285 52.40 9.40 9.64
C ALA A 285 53.57 8.40 9.73
N SER A 286 53.44 7.21 9.13
CA SER A 286 54.53 6.23 9.07
C SER A 286 55.66 6.64 8.11
N SER A 287 55.46 7.64 7.24
CA SER A 287 56.47 8.12 6.28
C SER A 287 57.31 9.28 6.81
N HIS A 288 56.99 9.82 7.98
CA HIS A 288 57.70 10.92 8.65
C HIS A 288 58.25 10.49 10.02
N GLN A 289 59.02 9.40 10.04
CA GLN A 289 59.94 9.16 11.15
C GLN A 289 61.24 9.92 10.85
N PRO A 290 61.60 10.99 11.59
CA PRO A 290 62.90 11.64 11.41
C PRO A 290 63.99 10.64 11.79
N ALA A 291 64.88 10.35 10.85
CA ALA A 291 66.06 9.51 11.06
C ALA A 291 66.82 10.02 12.29
N GLY A 292 66.92 9.17 13.30
CA GLY A 292 67.60 9.47 14.55
C GLY A 292 69.04 9.93 14.31
N LEU A 293 69.39 11.03 14.97
CA LEU A 293 70.76 11.52 15.12
C LEU A 293 71.64 10.41 15.70
N THR A 294 72.65 10.00 14.92
CA THR A 294 73.77 9.18 15.38
C THR A 294 74.56 9.93 16.46
N PRO A 295 74.86 9.32 17.62
CA PRO A 295 75.79 9.92 18.58
C PRO A 295 77.23 9.72 18.08
N ALA A 296 78.01 10.80 18.14
CA ALA A 296 79.42 10.86 17.79
C ALA A 296 80.28 10.00 18.73
N LEU A 297 81.19 9.20 18.17
CA LEU A 297 82.36 8.65 18.85
C LEU A 297 83.52 8.51 17.84
N ALA A 298 84.49 9.43 17.93
CA ALA A 298 85.94 9.23 17.74
C ALA A 298 86.66 10.55 18.04
#